data_AF-A0A699TVW2-F1
#
_entry.id   AF-A0A699TVW2-F1
#
_cell.length_a   1.000
_cell.length_b   1.000
_cell.length_c   1.000
_cell.angle_alpha   90.00
_cell.angle_beta   90.00
_cell.angle_gamma   90.00
#
_symmetry.space_group_name_H-M   'P 1'
#
loop_
_entity.id
_entity.type
_entity.pdbx_description
1 polymer ?
#
loop_
_entity_poly.entity_id
_entity_poly.type
_entity_poly.pdbx_seq_one_letter_code
_entity_poly.pdbx_strand_id
1 'polypeptide(L)'
;MITSSVVPSEERTRPANFKVALHSDFPDQEVAIGGTVFDKGRTDLCSILKKNLDIFTWQPSDMTGVPRSIAEHRLNIQEGYSLARQKNRG
;
A
#
# COMPACT_ATOMS: atom_id res chain seq x y z
N MET A 1 40.45 -16.50 -31.98
CA MET A 1 39.68 -15.29 -31.64
C MET A 1 38.34 -15.76 -31.09
N ILE A 2 38.08 -15.57 -29.79
CA ILE A 2 36.83 -15.99 -29.18
C ILE A 2 35.94 -14.75 -29.14
N THR A 3 34.94 -14.73 -30.01
CA THR A 3 33.93 -13.67 -30.04
C THR A 3 32.95 -13.93 -28.90
N SER A 4 33.11 -13.24 -27.77
CA SER A 4 32.09 -13.20 -26.73
C SER A 4 30.92 -12.38 -27.23
N SER A 5 29.79 -13.03 -27.51
CA SER A 5 28.51 -12.36 -27.65
C SER A 5 28.14 -11.69 -26.34
N VAL A 6 28.21 -10.36 -26.32
CA VAL A 6 27.60 -9.53 -25.30
C VAL A 6 26.10 -9.65 -25.48
N VAL A 7 25.46 -10.44 -24.62
CA VAL A 7 24.02 -10.41 -24.43
C VAL A 7 23.71 -9.02 -23.85
N PRO A 8 22.84 -8.19 -24.48
CA PRO A 8 22.43 -6.95 -23.85
C PRO A 8 21.73 -7.34 -22.55
N SER A 9 22.24 -6.87 -21.41
CA SER A 9 21.50 -6.98 -20.16
C SER A 9 20.20 -6.22 -20.35
N GLU A 10 19.10 -6.94 -20.52
CA GLU A 10 17.76 -6.36 -20.44
C GLU A 10 17.67 -5.69 -19.08
N GLU A 11 17.76 -4.38 -19.07
CA GLU A 11 17.29 -3.56 -17.97
C GLU A 11 15.83 -3.96 -17.76
N ARG A 12 15.58 -4.80 -16.75
CA ARG A 12 14.24 -5.22 -16.35
C ARG A 12 13.54 -4.01 -15.74
N THR A 13 13.15 -3.06 -16.59
CA THR A 13 12.31 -1.93 -16.22
C THR A 13 10.97 -2.50 -15.83
N ARG A 14 10.73 -2.64 -14.51
CA ARG A 14 9.42 -3.07 -14.01
C ARG A 14 8.37 -2.10 -14.54
N PRO A 15 7.27 -2.58 -15.14
CA PRO A 15 6.25 -1.68 -15.65
C PRO A 15 5.71 -0.81 -14.51
N ALA A 16 5.61 0.49 -14.76
CA ALA A 16 5.19 1.47 -13.76
C ALA A 16 3.78 1.15 -13.25
N ASN A 17 3.57 1.33 -11.95
CA ASN A 17 2.27 1.14 -11.34
C ASN A 17 1.31 2.25 -11.78
N PHE A 18 0.05 1.87 -11.98
CA PHE A 18 -1.04 2.78 -12.28
C PHE A 18 -1.67 3.26 -10.97
N LYS A 19 -1.80 4.57 -10.77
CA LYS A 19 -2.41 5.14 -9.57
C LYS A 19 -3.84 5.58 -9.84
N VAL A 20 -4.73 5.34 -8.87
CA VAL A 20 -6.13 5.72 -8.98
C VAL A 20 -6.69 6.15 -7.62
N ALA A 21 -7.37 7.30 -7.59
CA ALA A 21 -8.21 7.71 -6.47
C ALA A 21 -9.53 6.93 -6.53
N LEU A 22 -9.83 6.18 -5.47
CA LEU A 22 -11.06 5.39 -5.40
C LEU A 22 -12.23 6.19 -4.81
N HIS A 23 -11.95 7.08 -3.86
CA HIS A 23 -12.93 7.88 -3.14
C HIS A 23 -12.92 9.33 -3.63
N SER A 24 -14.07 9.86 -4.06
CA SER A 24 -14.16 11.22 -4.60
C SER A 24 -13.84 12.31 -3.58
N ASP A 25 -14.21 12.10 -2.31
CA ASP A 25 -13.99 13.11 -1.25
C ASP A 25 -12.55 13.11 -0.73
N PHE A 26 -11.76 12.08 -1.05
CA PHE A 26 -10.37 11.93 -0.62
C PHE A 26 -9.47 11.64 -1.82
N PRO A 27 -9.31 12.61 -2.75
CA PRO A 27 -8.56 12.40 -4.00
C PRO A 27 -7.08 12.11 -3.76
N ASP A 28 -6.53 12.56 -2.63
CA ASP A 28 -5.15 12.31 -2.23
C ASP A 28 -4.92 10.85 -1.77
N GLN A 29 -6.00 10.10 -1.51
CA GLN A 29 -5.93 8.69 -1.12
C GLN A 29 -5.96 7.78 -2.36
N GLU A 30 -4.78 7.63 -2.97
CA GLU A 30 -4.60 6.80 -4.17
C GLU A 30 -4.22 5.36 -3.85
N VAL A 31 -4.71 4.43 -4.68
CA VAL A 31 -4.26 3.03 -4.70
C VAL A 31 -3.38 2.80 -5.93
N ALA A 32 -2.28 2.07 -5.74
CA ALA A 32 -1.39 1.67 -6.82
C ALA A 32 -1.75 0.26 -7.33
N ILE A 33 -2.12 0.17 -8.60
CA ILE A 33 -2.36 -1.08 -9.33
C ILE A 33 -1.08 -1.46 -10.07
N GLY A 34 -0.70 -2.75 -9.99
CA GLY A 34 0.50 -3.27 -10.63
C GLY A 34 0.56 -2.95 -12.12
N GLY A 35 1.72 -2.50 -12.59
CA GLY A 35 1.94 -2.13 -14.00
C GLY A 35 1.71 -3.27 -15.00
N THR A 36 1.76 -4.53 -14.53
CA THR A 36 1.52 -5.74 -15.32
C THR A 36 0.04 -6.02 -15.61
N VAL A 37 -0.89 -5.34 -14.94
CA VAL A 37 -2.32 -5.54 -15.15
C VAL A 37 -2.74 -4.88 -16.46
N PHE A 38 -3.42 -5.63 -17.33
CA PHE A 38 -3.94 -5.13 -18.61
C PHE A 38 -5.08 -4.14 -18.40
N ASP A 39 -5.31 -3.23 -19.35
CA ASP A 39 -6.26 -2.12 -19.19
C ASP A 39 -7.70 -2.56 -18.85
N LYS A 40 -8.18 -3.63 -19.48
CA LYS A 40 -9.48 -4.23 -19.11
C LYS A 40 -9.49 -4.66 -17.64
N GLY A 41 -8.43 -5.34 -17.20
CA GLY A 41 -8.27 -5.77 -15.81
C GLY A 41 -8.16 -4.59 -14.84
N ARG A 42 -7.52 -3.48 -15.24
CA ARG A 42 -7.46 -2.26 -14.44
C ARG A 42 -8.85 -1.68 -14.22
N THR A 43 -9.67 -1.60 -15.28
CA THR A 43 -11.04 -1.10 -15.19
C THR A 43 -11.93 -1.99 -14.31
N ASP A 44 -11.88 -3.30 -14.53
CA ASP A 44 -12.65 -4.27 -13.74
C ASP A 44 -12.24 -4.21 -12.26
N LEU A 45 -10.93 -4.13 -11.99
CA LEU A 45 -10.39 -4.00 -10.64
C LEU A 45 -10.81 -2.68 -9.97
N CYS A 46 -10.71 -1.55 -10.68
CA CYS A 46 -11.16 -0.26 -10.15
C CYS A 46 -12.66 -0.28 -9.82
N SER A 47 -13.48 -0.93 -10.65
CA SER A 47 -14.92 -1.08 -10.41
C SER A 47 -15.19 -1.90 -9.14
N ILE A 48 -14.49 -3.02 -8.96
CA ILE A 48 -14.60 -3.86 -7.77
C ILE A 48 -14.18 -3.08 -6.52
N LEU A 49 -13.03 -2.40 -6.56
CA LEU A 49 -12.52 -1.63 -5.44
C LEU A 49 -13.47 -0.48 -5.05
N LYS A 50 -14.03 0.23 -6.04
CA LYS A 50 -15.04 1.28 -5.80
C LYS A 50 -16.33 0.75 -5.18
N LYS A 51 -16.80 -0.43 -5.62
CA LYS A 51 -18.01 -1.06 -5.09
C LYS A 51 -17.87 -1.57 -3.65
N ASN A 52 -16.65 -1.83 -3.22
CA ASN A 52 -16.34 -2.40 -1.90
C ASN A 52 -15.52 -1.43 -1.05
N LEU A 53 -15.67 -0.12 -1.28
CA LEU A 53 -14.91 0.90 -0.56
C LEU A 53 -15.06 0.77 0.95
N ASP A 54 -16.30 0.54 1.41
CA ASP A 54 -16.69 0.31 2.80
C ASP A 54 -15.92 -0.83 3.47
N ILE A 55 -15.55 -1.88 2.71
CA ILE A 55 -14.77 -3.02 3.21
C ILE A 55 -13.32 -2.66 3.47
N PHE A 56 -12.76 -1.69 2.72
CA PHE A 56 -11.36 -1.29 2.84
C PHE A 56 -11.18 0.02 3.64
N THR A 57 -12.27 0.73 3.91
CA THR A 57 -12.31 1.93 4.77
C THR A 57 -12.69 1.57 6.21
N TRP A 58 -12.08 0.55 6.80
CA TRP A 58 -12.21 0.35 8.25
C TRP A 58 -11.56 1.54 8.94
N GLN A 59 -12.37 2.47 9.40
CA GLN A 59 -11.93 3.51 10.30
C GLN A 59 -11.65 2.87 11.67
N PRO A 60 -10.72 3.38 12.48
CA PRO A 60 -10.50 2.88 13.83
C PRO A 60 -11.78 2.82 14.71
N SER A 61 -12.81 3.61 14.37
CA SER A 61 -14.15 3.54 14.97
C SER A 61 -14.95 2.30 14.60
N ASP A 62 -14.70 1.70 13.43
CA ASP A 62 -15.39 0.50 12.93
C ASP A 62 -14.87 -0.79 13.60
N MET A 63 -13.71 -0.72 14.27
CA MET A 63 -13.18 -1.76 15.16
C MET A 63 -13.94 -1.80 16.51
N THR A 64 -15.25 -2.02 16.45
CA THR A 64 -16.19 -2.04 17.59
C THR A 64 -15.98 -3.19 18.58
N GLY A 65 -15.13 -4.17 18.25
CA GLY A 65 -14.94 -5.38 19.05
C GLY A 65 -13.81 -5.33 20.07
N VAL A 66 -12.87 -4.38 19.97
CA VAL A 66 -11.73 -4.30 20.89
C VAL A 66 -11.87 -3.00 21.69
N PRO A 67 -12.28 -3.09 22.98
CA PRO A 67 -12.24 -1.96 23.87
C PRO A 67 -10.90 -1.25 23.77
N ARG A 68 -10.94 0.08 23.71
CA ARG A 68 -9.74 0.91 23.59
C ARG A 68 -8.70 0.58 24.67
N SER A 69 -9.13 0.26 25.88
CA SER A 69 -8.26 -0.21 26.97
C SER A 69 -7.50 -1.52 26.69
N ILE A 70 -7.97 -2.34 25.74
CA ILE A 70 -7.32 -3.58 25.31
C ILE A 70 -6.40 -3.31 24.11
N ALA A 71 -6.82 -2.47 23.17
CA ALA A 71 -6.01 -2.10 22.00
C ALA A 71 -4.87 -1.13 22.35
N GLU A 72 -5.07 -0.26 23.34
CA GLU A 72 -4.07 0.69 23.80
C GLU A 72 -3.09 0.02 24.76
N HIS A 73 -1.90 -0.26 24.26
CA HIS A 73 -0.76 -0.61 25.11
C HIS A 73 0.05 0.66 25.41
N ARG A 74 0.17 1.00 26.70
CA ARG A 74 1.11 2.03 27.14
C ARG A 74 2.52 1.52 26.87
N LEU A 75 3.26 2.19 26.00
CA LEU A 75 4.69 1.98 25.88
C LEU A 75 5.32 2.26 27.25
N ASN A 76 6.24 1.40 27.70
CA ASN A 76 6.99 1.61 28.93
C ASN A 76 8.08 2.67 28.70
N ILE A 77 7.67 3.89 28.38
CA ILE A 77 8.52 5.05 28.16
C ILE A 77 8.34 6.02 29.32
N GLN A 78 9.46 6.48 29.87
CA GLN A 78 9.45 7.54 30.86
C GLN A 78 9.06 8.85 30.18
N GLU A 79 8.16 9.59 30.81
CA GLU A 79 7.71 10.90 30.35
C GLU A 79 8.91 11.85 30.27
N GLY A 80 9.17 12.41 29.07
CA GLY A 80 10.35 13.25 28.80
C GLY A 80 11.43 12.62 27.92
N TYR A 81 11.32 11.33 27.54
CA TYR A 81 12.24 10.74 26.56
C TYR A 81 11.83 11.08 25.12
N SER A 82 12.83 11.41 24.30
CA SER A 82 12.64 11.63 22.86
C SER A 82 12.15 10.35 22.18
N LEU A 83 11.08 10.46 21.40
CA LEU A 83 10.56 9.34 20.60
C LEU A 83 11.67 8.77 19.70
N ALA A 84 11.99 7.50 19.89
CA ALA A 84 12.94 6.79 19.05
C ALA A 84 12.19 6.12 17.89
N ARG A 85 12.68 6.30 16.66
CA ARG A 85 12.17 5.54 15.50
C ARG A 85 12.56 4.08 15.63
N GLN A 86 11.58 3.19 15.72
CA GLN A 86 11.81 1.75 15.63
C GLN A 86 12.16 1.39 14.17
N LYS A 87 13.28 0.68 13.97
CA LYS A 87 13.65 0.15 12.66
C LYS A 87 12.67 -0.96 12.26
N ASN A 88 12.07 -0.84 11.09
CA ASN A 88 11.25 -1.91 10.52
C ASN A 88 12.10 -3.18 10.38
N ARG A 89 11.61 -4.29 10.90
CA ARG A 89 12.18 -5.62 10.61
C ARG A 89 11.57 -6.09 9.31
N GLY A 90 12.37 -6.04 8.25
CA GLY A 90 12.08 -6.59 6.93
C GLY A 90 13.28 -7.41 6.48
#